data_AF-A0A2B7XGT0-F1
#
_entry.id   AF-A0A2B7XGT0-F1
#
_cell.length_a   1.000
_cell.length_b   1.000
_cell.length_c   1.000
_cell.angle_alpha   90.00
_cell.angle_beta   90.00
_cell.angle_gamma   90.00
#
_symmetry.space_group_name_H-M   'P 1'
#
loop_
_entity.id
_entity.type
_entity.pdbx_description
1 polymer ?
#
loop_
_entity_poly.entity_id
_entity_poly.type
_entity_poly.pdbx_seq_one_letter_code
_entity_poly.pdbx_strand_id
1 'polypeptide(L)'
;MEMVPAYTAAKDDPLWQHFVTSGPGRLTQNCVGNDMFPALIVRQGGTAAGPGAANCRDAIDAKTDTLSDAALYLFAFEELDIRKIIDKCVEVYGEGDEVKKNNIRDDFSSTMLCYRACHILDAMHGADRGHSYGPRIKDVIQQLRTEGKINENIVRIRKLIYRTARPALPRY
;
A
#
# COMPACT_ATOMS: atom_id res chain seq x y z
N MET A 1 -3.96 -25.84 5.76
CA MET A 1 -2.85 -25.15 5.05
C MET A 1 -3.52 -24.16 4.09
N GLU A 2 -3.31 -22.86 4.27
CA GLU A 2 -3.99 -21.82 3.49
C GLU A 2 -3.49 -21.89 2.03
N MET A 3 -4.39 -22.19 1.08
CA MET A 3 -4.04 -22.42 -0.32
C MET A 3 -3.73 -21.08 -0.99
N VAL A 4 -2.46 -20.71 -1.06
CA VAL A 4 -2.01 -19.55 -1.84
C VAL A 4 -1.91 -20.01 -3.31
N PRO A 5 -2.65 -19.39 -4.26
CA PRO A 5 -2.62 -19.78 -5.66
C PRO A 5 -1.21 -19.74 -6.27
N ALA A 6 -0.99 -20.55 -7.30
CA ALA A 6 0.27 -20.59 -8.03
C ALA A 6 0.63 -19.24 -8.68
N TYR A 7 1.94 -19.02 -8.77
CA TYR A 7 2.59 -17.75 -9.10
C TYR A 7 2.34 -17.28 -10.55
N THR A 8 1.80 -16.07 -10.69
CA THR A 8 1.75 -15.26 -11.92
C THR A 8 2.03 -13.79 -11.55
N ALA A 9 2.50 -12.99 -12.51
CA ALA A 9 2.64 -11.53 -12.32
C ALA A 9 1.32 -10.95 -11.80
N ALA A 10 1.35 -9.88 -10.97
CA ALA A 10 0.12 -9.42 -10.31
C ALA A 10 -1.01 -9.15 -11.31
N LYS A 11 -0.71 -8.57 -12.49
CA LYS A 11 -1.71 -8.39 -13.58
C LYS A 11 -2.49 -9.64 -14.02
N ASP A 12 -1.86 -10.81 -13.91
CA ASP A 12 -2.38 -12.13 -14.31
C ASP A 12 -2.89 -12.93 -13.09
N ASP A 13 -2.96 -12.30 -11.92
CA ASP A 13 -3.45 -12.89 -10.67
C ASP A 13 -4.98 -12.72 -10.56
N PRO A 14 -5.76 -13.78 -10.31
CA PRO A 14 -7.19 -13.67 -10.02
C PRO A 14 -7.51 -12.68 -8.89
N LEU A 15 -6.62 -12.49 -7.93
CA LEU A 15 -6.74 -11.56 -6.82
C LEU A 15 -6.58 -10.10 -7.28
N TRP A 16 -5.70 -9.86 -8.24
CA TRP A 16 -5.60 -8.57 -8.92
C TRP A 16 -6.81 -8.28 -9.77
N GLN A 17 -7.25 -9.26 -10.58
CA GLN A 17 -8.48 -9.13 -11.36
C GLN A 17 -9.68 -8.86 -10.43
N HIS A 18 -9.76 -9.52 -9.28
CA HIS A 18 -10.78 -9.22 -8.28
C HIS A 18 -10.68 -7.79 -7.77
N PHE A 19 -9.51 -7.27 -7.41
CA PHE A 19 -9.43 -5.87 -6.98
C PHE A 19 -9.68 -4.85 -8.09
N VAL A 20 -9.37 -5.18 -9.35
CA VAL A 20 -9.67 -4.32 -10.50
C VAL A 20 -11.16 -4.35 -10.86
N THR A 21 -11.82 -5.51 -10.73
CA THR A 21 -13.22 -5.73 -11.17
C THR A 21 -14.25 -5.58 -10.04
N SER A 22 -13.87 -5.96 -8.83
CA SER A 22 -14.68 -5.97 -7.60
C SER A 22 -14.21 -4.93 -6.58
N GLY A 23 -13.07 -4.26 -6.84
CA GLY A 23 -12.74 -3.02 -6.15
C GLY A 23 -13.94 -2.08 -6.24
N PRO A 24 -14.35 -1.41 -5.16
CA PRO A 24 -15.65 -0.79 -5.07
C PRO A 24 -15.94 0.03 -6.33
N GLY A 25 -16.99 -0.38 -7.06
CA GLY A 25 -17.54 0.29 -8.24
C GLY A 25 -18.17 1.65 -7.92
N ARG A 26 -17.45 2.49 -7.16
CA ARG A 26 -17.70 3.91 -6.85
C ARG A 26 -16.42 4.73 -6.62
N LEU A 27 -15.22 4.20 -6.92
CA LEU A 27 -13.92 4.78 -6.50
C LEU A 27 -13.24 5.74 -7.48
N THR A 28 -13.99 6.60 -8.17
CA THR A 28 -13.41 7.82 -8.75
C THR A 28 -14.22 9.08 -8.47
N GLN A 29 -15.53 8.96 -8.25
CA GLN A 29 -16.40 10.13 -8.07
C GLN A 29 -16.57 10.56 -6.60
N ASN A 30 -16.35 9.68 -5.62
CA ASN A 30 -16.55 9.99 -4.20
C ASN A 30 -15.25 10.23 -3.39
N CYS A 31 -14.07 10.13 -4.01
CA CYS A 31 -12.79 10.39 -3.31
C CYS A 31 -12.17 11.73 -3.73
N VAL A 32 -13.01 12.73 -3.98
CA VAL A 32 -12.59 14.13 -3.97
C VAL A 32 -12.48 14.52 -2.49
N GLY A 33 -11.26 14.50 -1.94
CA GLY A 33 -10.99 14.85 -0.53
C GLY A 33 -10.64 13.69 0.42
N ASN A 34 -10.43 12.46 -0.09
CA ASN A 34 -9.90 11.37 0.75
C ASN A 34 -8.37 11.44 0.79
N ASP A 35 -7.82 11.85 1.93
CA ASP A 35 -6.37 12.01 2.15
C ASP A 35 -5.62 10.65 2.19
N MET A 36 -6.34 9.55 2.38
CA MET A 36 -5.76 8.22 2.57
C MET A 36 -5.67 7.40 1.28
N PHE A 37 -6.65 7.48 0.37
CA PHE A 37 -6.68 6.79 -0.92
C PHE A 37 -7.43 7.62 -1.98
N PRO A 38 -6.81 8.64 -2.58
CA PRO A 38 -7.47 9.51 -3.56
C PRO A 38 -7.91 8.75 -4.83
N ALA A 39 -9.08 9.12 -5.35
CA ALA A 39 -9.79 8.52 -6.51
C ALA A 39 -8.99 8.59 -7.80
N LEU A 40 -8.39 9.76 -8.01
CA LEU A 40 -7.51 10.09 -9.10
C LEU A 40 -6.16 10.34 -8.43
N ILE A 41 -5.17 9.48 -8.70
CA ILE A 41 -3.78 9.86 -8.48
C ILE A 41 -3.40 10.87 -9.58
N VAL A 42 -4.08 12.03 -9.63
CA VAL A 42 -3.59 13.18 -10.37
C VAL A 42 -2.44 13.70 -9.53
N ARG A 43 -1.24 13.21 -9.85
CA ARG A 43 0.03 13.72 -9.31
C ARG A 43 0.32 15.09 -9.93
N GLN A 44 -0.53 16.08 -9.66
CA GLN A 44 -0.17 17.49 -9.83
C GLN A 44 0.24 18.01 -8.45
N GLY A 45 1.51 18.34 -8.30
CA GLY A 45 2.10 18.73 -7.02
C GLY A 45 2.99 17.62 -6.46
N GLY A 46 4.19 18.02 -6.01
CA GLY A 46 5.28 17.13 -5.67
C GLY A 46 4.87 16.06 -4.66
N THR A 47 5.20 14.81 -4.99
CA THR A 47 5.37 13.75 -4.00
C THR A 47 6.25 14.27 -2.87
N ALA A 48 5.92 13.94 -1.62
CA ALA A 48 6.90 14.03 -0.53
C ALA A 48 8.20 13.36 -1.00
N ALA A 49 9.36 13.99 -0.76
CA ALA A 49 10.63 13.57 -1.37
C ALA A 49 11.06 12.15 -0.97
N GLY A 50 10.42 11.56 0.05
CA GLY A 50 10.86 10.36 0.72
C GLY A 50 12.00 10.66 1.68
N PRO A 51 12.36 9.71 2.54
CA PRO A 51 13.48 9.85 3.47
C PRO A 51 14.85 9.67 2.77
N GLY A 52 14.84 9.25 1.49
CA GLY A 52 16.02 8.86 0.71
C GLY A 52 16.47 7.43 1.00
N ALA A 53 17.30 6.88 0.10
CA ALA A 53 17.67 5.46 0.13
C ALA A 53 18.42 5.01 1.39
N ALA A 54 19.16 5.91 2.05
CA ALA A 54 19.86 5.59 3.30
C ALA A 54 18.91 5.37 4.49
N ASN A 55 17.75 6.05 4.46
CA ASN A 55 16.80 6.12 5.57
C ASN A 55 15.46 5.47 5.21
N CYS A 56 15.38 4.75 4.07
CA CYS A 56 14.10 4.22 3.58
C CYS A 56 13.52 3.11 4.46
N ARG A 57 14.32 2.57 5.39
CA ARG A 57 13.93 1.59 6.42
C ARG A 57 13.70 2.19 7.80
N ASP A 58 13.92 3.50 7.97
CA ASP A 58 13.66 4.19 9.24
C ASP A 58 12.16 4.31 9.50
N ALA A 59 11.79 4.81 10.67
CA ALA A 59 10.39 5.11 10.98
C ALA A 59 9.76 6.04 9.93
N ILE A 60 8.44 5.90 9.73
CA ILE A 60 7.66 6.82 8.90
C ILE A 60 7.67 8.24 9.50
N ASP A 61 7.66 9.26 8.65
CA ASP A 61 7.63 10.66 9.08
C ASP A 61 6.68 11.46 8.16
N ALA A 62 5.76 12.21 8.77
CA ALA A 62 4.79 13.05 8.06
C ALA A 62 5.43 14.14 7.18
N LYS A 63 6.71 14.49 7.40
CA LYS A 63 7.47 15.44 6.58
C LYS A 63 7.99 14.82 5.28
N THR A 64 8.27 13.52 5.28
CA THR A 64 8.91 12.82 4.15
C THR A 64 8.00 11.84 3.45
N ASP A 65 6.93 11.40 4.11
CA ASP A 65 5.99 10.39 3.63
C ASP A 65 4.58 10.95 3.60
N THR A 66 3.85 10.67 2.52
CA THR A 66 2.40 10.91 2.51
C THR A 66 1.70 9.88 3.41
N LEU A 67 0.55 10.23 3.97
CA LEU A 67 -0.27 9.31 4.78
C LEU A 67 -0.51 7.97 4.05
N SER A 68 -0.85 8.05 2.77
CA SER A 68 -1.12 6.89 1.92
C SER A 68 0.12 6.01 1.70
N ASP A 69 1.29 6.61 1.48
CA ASP A 69 2.54 5.88 1.28
C ASP A 69 3.08 5.29 2.58
N ALA A 70 2.92 5.99 3.70
CA ALA A 70 3.24 5.46 5.02
C ALA A 70 2.38 4.25 5.36
N ALA A 71 1.05 4.32 5.20
CA ALA A 71 0.16 3.19 5.42
C ALA A 71 0.55 1.97 4.55
N LEU A 72 0.90 2.22 3.29
CA LEU A 72 1.33 1.18 2.36
C LEU A 72 2.69 0.59 2.74
N TYR A 73 3.64 1.40 3.22
CA TYR A 73 4.94 0.95 3.72
C TYR A 73 4.80 0.09 4.98
N LEU A 74 4.02 0.56 5.97
CA LEU A 74 3.73 -0.17 7.21
C LEU A 74 3.09 -1.53 6.92
N PHE A 75 2.19 -1.57 5.94
CA PHE A 75 1.61 -2.82 5.46
C PHE A 75 2.67 -3.71 4.80
N ALA A 76 3.28 -3.25 3.72
CA ALA A 76 4.10 -4.10 2.86
C ALA A 76 5.43 -4.50 3.52
N PHE A 77 6.05 -3.66 4.34
CA PHE A 77 7.43 -3.86 4.81
C PHE A 77 7.56 -3.98 6.33
N GLU A 78 6.64 -3.41 7.13
CA GLU A 78 6.60 -3.66 8.58
C GLU A 78 5.64 -4.79 8.99
N GLU A 79 4.83 -5.31 8.05
CA GLU A 79 3.86 -6.41 8.27
C GLU A 79 2.87 -6.14 9.41
N LEU A 80 2.53 -4.88 9.62
CA LEU A 80 1.55 -4.51 10.63
C LEU A 80 0.15 -4.95 10.20
N ASP A 81 -0.64 -5.38 11.19
CA ASP A 81 -2.07 -5.57 10.99
C ASP A 81 -2.79 -4.24 10.77
N ILE A 82 -3.99 -4.28 10.19
CA ILE A 82 -4.74 -3.09 9.80
C ILE A 82 -4.97 -2.13 10.97
N ARG A 83 -5.26 -2.63 12.17
CA ARG A 83 -5.52 -1.77 13.34
C ARG A 83 -4.27 -1.00 13.73
N LYS A 84 -3.11 -1.69 13.80
CA LYS A 84 -1.82 -1.06 14.09
C LYS A 84 -1.39 -0.06 13.02
N ILE A 85 -1.70 -0.31 11.75
CA ILE A 85 -1.44 0.65 10.67
C ILE A 85 -2.25 1.93 10.92
N ILE A 86 -3.55 1.80 11.17
CA ILE A 86 -4.42 2.94 11.46
C ILE A 86 -3.91 3.71 12.67
N ASP A 87 -3.60 3.02 13.78
CA ASP A 87 -3.12 3.65 15.01
C ASP A 87 -1.83 4.45 14.78
N LYS A 88 -0.83 3.86 14.09
CA LYS A 88 0.41 4.57 13.74
C LYS A 88 0.16 5.76 12.81
N CYS A 89 -0.72 5.60 11.81
CA CYS A 89 -1.08 6.69 10.91
C CYS A 89 -1.76 7.85 11.66
N VAL A 90 -2.67 7.55 12.59
CA VAL A 90 -3.32 8.53 13.45
C VAL A 90 -2.31 9.26 14.33
N GLU A 91 -1.39 8.50 14.95
CA GLU A 91 -0.33 9.05 15.81
C GLU A 91 0.56 10.03 15.04
N VAL A 92 1.05 9.64 13.87
CA VAL A 92 2.04 10.41 13.09
C VAL A 92 1.39 11.57 12.31
N TYR A 93 0.18 11.38 11.77
CA TYR A 93 -0.44 12.36 10.86
C TYR A 93 -1.58 13.16 11.47
N GLY A 94 -2.15 12.72 12.58
CA GLY A 94 -3.29 13.36 13.24
C GLY A 94 -2.92 14.24 14.44
N GLU A 95 -1.64 14.50 14.69
CA GLU A 95 -1.19 15.25 15.87
C GLU A 95 -1.91 16.60 16.00
N GLY A 96 -2.53 16.83 17.16
CA GLY A 96 -3.24 18.08 17.49
C GLY A 96 -4.61 18.28 16.81
N ASP A 97 -5.06 17.37 15.96
CA ASP A 97 -6.29 17.53 15.16
C ASP A 97 -7.22 16.32 15.23
N GLU A 98 -8.22 16.37 16.11
CA GLU A 98 -9.19 15.28 16.29
C GLU A 98 -10.06 15.03 15.04
N VAL A 99 -10.35 16.04 14.24
CA VAL A 99 -11.10 15.87 12.99
C VAL A 99 -10.27 15.04 12.03
N LYS A 100 -8.99 15.39 11.87
CA LYS A 100 -8.07 14.63 11.02
C LYS A 100 -7.84 13.20 11.52
N LYS A 101 -7.69 12.99 12.83
CA LYS A 101 -7.60 11.64 13.41
C LYS A 101 -8.82 10.78 13.07
N ASN A 102 -10.03 11.35 13.16
CA ASN A 102 -11.25 10.62 12.83
C ASN A 102 -11.33 10.32 11.32
N ASN A 103 -11.00 11.29 10.47
CA ASN A 103 -10.94 11.08 9.02
C ASN A 103 -9.98 9.94 8.66
N ILE A 104 -8.78 9.89 9.26
CA ILE A 104 -7.81 8.79 9.03
C ILE A 104 -8.43 7.42 9.39
N ARG A 105 -9.20 7.33 10.46
CA ARG A 105 -9.85 6.07 10.88
C ARG A 105 -10.98 5.69 9.94
N ASP A 106 -11.82 6.65 9.57
CA ASP A 106 -13.05 6.43 8.80
C ASP A 106 -12.76 6.19 7.31
N ASP A 107 -11.73 6.83 6.76
CA ASP A 107 -11.36 6.72 5.35
C ASP A 107 -10.49 5.49 5.02
N PHE A 108 -10.07 4.73 6.04
CA PHE A 108 -9.18 3.60 5.84
C PHE A 108 -9.89 2.44 5.12
N SER A 109 -9.34 2.01 3.99
CA SER A 109 -9.84 0.87 3.22
C SER A 109 -8.78 -0.22 3.08
N SER A 110 -9.02 -1.37 3.71
CA SER A 110 -8.16 -2.57 3.56
C SER A 110 -8.12 -3.08 2.12
N THR A 111 -9.23 -2.95 1.38
CA THR A 111 -9.32 -3.29 -0.05
C THR A 111 -8.40 -2.39 -0.88
N MET A 112 -8.43 -1.07 -0.66
CA MET A 112 -7.55 -0.14 -1.38
C MET A 112 -6.08 -0.34 -1.02
N LEU A 113 -5.79 -0.60 0.26
CA LEU A 113 -4.45 -0.93 0.70
C LEU A 113 -3.91 -2.18 -0.01
N CYS A 114 -4.71 -3.26 -0.09
CA CYS A 114 -4.34 -4.48 -0.78
C CYS A 114 -4.16 -4.26 -2.29
N TYR A 115 -5.06 -3.49 -2.91
CA TYR A 115 -4.93 -3.11 -4.31
C TYR A 115 -3.63 -2.36 -4.60
N ARG A 116 -3.28 -1.35 -3.77
CA ARG A 116 -2.01 -0.62 -3.91
C ARG A 116 -0.80 -1.50 -3.62
N ALA A 117 -0.90 -2.46 -2.72
CA ALA A 117 0.17 -3.43 -2.47
C ALA A 117 0.43 -4.34 -3.67
N CYS A 118 -0.58 -4.62 -4.50
CA CYS A 118 -0.33 -5.31 -5.76
C CYS A 118 0.49 -4.46 -6.77
N HIS A 119 0.41 -3.12 -6.73
CA HIS A 119 1.34 -2.26 -7.51
C HIS A 119 2.79 -2.40 -7.04
N ILE A 120 3.03 -2.66 -5.75
CA ILE A 120 4.36 -2.97 -5.23
C ILE A 120 4.85 -4.29 -5.83
N LEU A 121 4.01 -5.32 -5.88
CA LEU A 121 4.36 -6.60 -6.49
C LEU A 121 4.74 -6.43 -7.97
N ASP A 122 3.93 -5.71 -8.75
CA ASP A 122 4.23 -5.35 -10.14
C ASP A 122 5.63 -4.72 -10.28
N ALA A 123 5.95 -3.76 -9.39
CA ALA A 123 7.27 -3.13 -9.39
C ALA A 123 8.40 -4.06 -8.97
N MET A 124 8.19 -4.94 -8.00
CA MET A 124 9.17 -5.96 -7.64
C MET A 124 9.48 -6.89 -8.82
N HIS A 125 8.49 -7.14 -9.70
CA HIS A 125 8.65 -7.86 -10.97
C HIS A 125 9.26 -7.06 -12.12
N GLY A 126 9.53 -5.77 -11.93
CA GLY A 126 10.20 -4.92 -12.92
C GLY A 126 9.29 -3.97 -13.70
N ALA A 127 7.97 -3.94 -13.41
CA ALA A 127 7.09 -2.95 -14.02
C ALA A 127 7.35 -1.54 -13.45
N ASP A 128 7.21 -0.50 -14.27
CA ASP A 128 7.25 0.86 -13.76
C ASP A 128 5.89 1.23 -13.13
N ARG A 129 5.87 1.21 -11.80
CA ARG A 129 4.75 1.63 -10.96
C ARG A 129 5.18 2.71 -9.97
N GLY A 130 6.26 3.44 -10.25
CA GLY A 130 6.73 4.54 -9.38
C GLY A 130 5.67 5.65 -9.22
N HIS A 131 4.68 5.68 -10.12
CA HIS A 131 3.50 6.55 -10.04
C HIS A 131 2.35 6.01 -9.16
N SER A 132 2.49 4.83 -8.57
CA SER A 132 1.46 4.18 -7.74
C SER A 132 1.84 4.07 -6.26
N TYR A 133 3.13 4.18 -5.93
CA TYR A 133 3.67 4.21 -4.56
C TYR A 133 4.71 5.33 -4.40
N GLY A 134 4.96 5.77 -3.17
CA GLY A 134 5.89 6.86 -2.87
C GLY A 134 7.38 6.53 -3.01
N PRO A 135 8.26 7.54 -2.97
CA PRO A 135 9.71 7.36 -3.16
C PRO A 135 10.37 6.44 -2.12
N ARG A 136 9.93 6.43 -0.85
CA ARG A 136 10.40 5.46 0.16
C ARG A 136 10.30 4.02 -0.34
N ILE A 137 9.13 3.64 -0.86
CA ILE A 137 8.87 2.27 -1.33
C ILE A 137 9.73 1.96 -2.56
N LYS A 138 9.94 2.94 -3.45
CA LYS A 138 10.86 2.80 -4.58
C LYS A 138 12.28 2.46 -4.11
N ASP A 139 12.77 3.19 -3.11
CA ASP A 139 14.10 2.98 -2.53
C ASP A 139 14.21 1.61 -1.84
N VAL A 140 13.19 1.20 -1.09
CA VAL A 140 13.14 -0.13 -0.46
C VAL A 140 13.19 -1.24 -1.50
N ILE A 141 12.41 -1.14 -2.59
CA ILE A 141 12.43 -2.14 -3.68
C ILE A 141 13.83 -2.22 -4.30
N GLN A 142 14.47 -1.08 -4.55
CA GLN A 142 15.82 -1.04 -5.11
C GLN A 142 16.84 -1.69 -4.16
N GLN A 143 16.75 -1.40 -2.86
CA GLN A 143 17.62 -2.01 -1.85
C GLN A 143 17.40 -3.54 -1.79
N LEU A 144 16.15 -4.01 -1.81
CA LEU A 144 15.85 -5.44 -1.82
C LEU A 144 16.40 -6.16 -3.05
N ARG A 145 16.42 -5.49 -4.22
CA ARG A 145 17.08 -6.03 -5.42
C ARG A 145 18.58 -6.14 -5.22
N THR A 146 19.23 -5.10 -4.74
CA THR A 146 20.67 -5.09 -4.44
C THR A 146 21.05 -6.17 -3.42
N GLU A 147 20.20 -6.41 -2.43
CA GLU A 147 20.39 -7.44 -1.40
C GLU A 147 20.05 -8.87 -1.87
N GLY A 148 19.53 -9.05 -3.09
CA GLY A 148 19.08 -10.36 -3.59
C GLY A 148 17.81 -10.90 -2.91
N LYS A 149 17.07 -10.05 -2.20
CA LYS A 149 15.90 -10.40 -1.37
C LYS A 149 14.56 -10.17 -2.05
N ILE A 150 14.55 -9.92 -3.36
CA ILE A 150 13.32 -9.55 -4.07
C ILE A 150 12.29 -10.69 -4.10
N ASN A 151 12.74 -11.92 -4.37
CA ASN A 151 11.87 -13.08 -4.53
C ASN A 151 11.19 -13.49 -3.22
N GLU A 152 11.93 -13.48 -2.10
CA GLU A 152 11.34 -13.75 -0.78
C GLU A 152 10.29 -12.70 -0.40
N ASN A 153 10.53 -11.42 -0.73
CA ASN A 153 9.61 -10.33 -0.40
C ASN A 153 8.36 -10.35 -1.27
N ILE A 154 8.47 -10.74 -2.54
CA ILE A 154 7.30 -10.99 -3.41
C ILE A 154 6.37 -12.02 -2.76
N VAL A 155 6.92 -13.17 -2.32
CA VAL A 155 6.12 -14.23 -1.69
C VAL A 155 5.49 -13.75 -0.38
N ARG A 156 6.25 -13.03 0.44
CA ARG A 156 5.82 -12.48 1.73
C ARG A 156 4.67 -11.48 1.58
N ILE A 157 4.83 -10.48 0.72
CA ILE A 157 3.80 -9.46 0.47
C ILE A 157 2.54 -10.10 -0.13
N ARG A 158 2.68 -11.07 -1.04
CA ARG A 158 1.52 -11.78 -1.60
C ARG A 158 0.72 -12.54 -0.53
N LYS A 159 1.40 -13.23 0.39
CA LYS A 159 0.74 -13.90 1.53
C LYS A 159 0.00 -12.89 2.41
N LEU A 160 0.61 -11.73 2.67
CA LEU A 160 0.00 -10.67 3.45
C LEU A 160 -1.27 -10.14 2.77
N ILE A 161 -1.21 -9.84 1.48
CA ILE A 161 -2.36 -9.41 0.69
C ILE A 161 -3.49 -10.44 0.76
N TYR A 162 -3.19 -11.73 0.54
CA TYR A 162 -4.19 -12.79 0.57
C TYR A 162 -4.89 -12.89 1.92
N ARG A 163 -4.12 -12.87 3.03
CA ARG A 163 -4.67 -12.93 4.38
C ARG A 163 -5.59 -11.75 4.70
N THR A 164 -5.19 -10.55 4.29
CA THR A 164 -5.97 -9.32 4.51
C THR A 164 -7.20 -9.25 3.62
N ALA A 165 -7.10 -9.73 2.37
CA ALA A 165 -8.18 -9.74 1.39
C ALA A 165 -9.20 -10.86 1.61
N ARG A 166 -8.84 -11.93 2.31
CA ARG A 166 -9.63 -13.15 2.47
C ARG A 166 -11.10 -12.93 2.86
N PRO A 167 -11.48 -11.97 3.73
CA PRO A 167 -12.88 -11.72 4.04
C PRO A 167 -13.70 -11.17 2.86
N ALA A 168 -13.05 -10.52 1.90
CA ALA A 168 -13.67 -9.88 0.73
C ALA A 168 -13.64 -10.76 -0.54
N LEU A 169 -12.83 -11.81 -0.57
CA LEU A 169 -12.77 -12.73 -1.71
C LEU A 169 -14.04 -13.60 -1.76
N PRO A 170 -14.58 -13.89 -2.97
CA PRO A 170 -15.68 -14.83 -3.12
C PRO A 170 -15.30 -16.18 -2.50
N ARG A 171 -16.15 -16.69 -1.61
CA ARG A 171 -16.04 -18.08 -1.15
C ARG A 171 -16.60 -18.97 -2.26
N TYR A 172 -15.71 -19.56 -3.05
CA TYR A 172 -16.07 -20.65 -3.94
C TYR A 172 -16.22 -21.95 -3.15
#